data_AF-N9CUH4-F1
#
_entry.id   AF-N9CUH4-F1
#
_cell.length_a   1.000
_cell.length_b   1.000
_cell.length_c   1.000
_cell.angle_alpha   90.00
_cell.angle_beta   90.00
_cell.angle_gamma   90.00
#
_symmetry.space_group_name_H-M   'P 1'
#
loop_
_entity.id
_entity.type
_entity.pdbx_description
1 polymer ?
#
loop_
_entity_poly.entity_id
_entity_poly.type
_entity_poly.pdbx_seq_one_letter_code
_entity_poly.pdbx_strand_id
1 'polypeptide(L)' 'MVLQEMLSKRGKTSVVDVQGMMGMTTRTVQRYLDQLVQAGYVLRDDATPAGFIPSEKAKQLFEVKV' A
#
# COMPACT_ATOMS: atom_id res chain seq x y z
N MET A 1 0.59 -6.98 -8.78
CA MET A 1 -0.51 -6.67 -7.81
C MET A 1 -0.06 -5.49 -6.94
N VAL A 2 -0.91 -4.52 -6.56
CA VAL A 2 -0.49 -3.30 -5.82
C VAL A 2 0.35 -3.62 -4.57
N LEU A 3 -0.07 -4.61 -3.78
CA LEU A 3 0.66 -5.03 -2.58
C LEU A 3 2.07 -5.58 -2.87
N GLN A 4 2.26 -6.28 -4.00
CA GLN A 4 3.58 -6.74 -4.45
C GLN A 4 4.47 -5.57 -4.90
N GLU A 5 3.90 -4.58 -5.60
CA GLU A 5 4.63 -3.36 -5.98
C GLU A 5 5.05 -2.55 -4.74
N MET A 6 4.19 -2.49 -3.72
CA MET A 6 4.54 -1.85 -2.44
C MET A 6 5.63 -2.61 -1.68
N LEU A 7 5.67 -3.94 -1.80
CA LEU A 7 6.70 -4.79 -1.19
C LEU A 7 8.05 -4.71 -1.92
N SER A 8 8.04 -4.56 -3.25
CA SER A 8 9.26 -4.42 -4.07
C SER A 8 9.84 -3.01 -4.01
N LYS A 9 9.01 -1.99 -3.76
CA LYS A 9 9.46 -0.60 -3.62
C LYS A 9 10.23 -0.40 -2.31
N ARG A 10 11.41 0.23 -2.41
CA ARG A 10 12.11 0.75 -1.23
C ARG A 10 11.40 2.00 -0.71
N GLY A 11 10.97 1.96 0.55
CA GLY A 11 10.41 3.12 1.26
C GLY A 11 8.89 3.15 1.28
N LYS A 12 8.32 4.32 1.60
CA LYS A 12 6.88 4.53 1.72
C LYS A 12 6.23 4.67 0.35
N THR A 13 5.01 4.17 0.23
CA THR A 13 4.14 4.37 -0.94
C THR A 13 3.11 5.45 -0.61
N SER A 14 2.95 6.44 -1.46
CA SER A 14 1.95 7.51 -1.34
C SER A 14 0.65 7.14 -2.05
N VAL A 15 -0.43 7.89 -1.79
CA VAL A 15 -1.68 7.78 -2.55
C VAL A 15 -1.45 8.00 -4.05
N VAL A 16 -0.55 8.93 -4.42
CA VAL A 16 -0.22 9.24 -5.82
C VAL A 16 0.48 8.08 -6.51
N ASP A 17 1.40 7.39 -5.81
CA ASP A 17 2.05 6.19 -6.34
C ASP A 17 1.01 5.11 -6.70
N VAL A 18 0.10 4.81 -5.76
CA VAL A 18 -0.94 3.79 -5.98
C VAL A 18 -1.93 4.23 -7.05
N GLN A 19 -2.19 5.53 -7.17
CA GLN A 19 -2.98 6.08 -8.26
C GLN A 19 -2.34 5.78 -9.62
N GLY A 20 -1.02 5.93 -9.75
CA GLY A 20 -0.26 5.55 -10.95
C GLY A 20 -0.32 4.05 -11.24
N MET A 21 -0.32 3.21 -10.21
CA MET A 21 -0.41 1.74 -10.36
C MET A 21 -1.80 1.27 -10.79
N MET A 22 -2.87 1.94 -10.32
CA MET A 22 -4.26 1.49 -10.53
C MET A 22 -5.00 2.24 -11.63
N GLY A 23 -4.54 3.44 -12.02
CA GLY A 23 -5.25 4.30 -12.97
C GLY A 23 -6.62 4.79 -12.48
N MET A 24 -6.83 4.82 -11.16
CA MET A 24 -8.12 5.18 -10.54
C MET A 24 -8.12 6.61 -9.99
N THR A 25 -9.27 7.09 -9.52
CA THR A 25 -9.36 8.38 -8.84
C THR A 25 -8.75 8.32 -7.44
N THR A 26 -8.24 9.45 -6.95
CA THR A 26 -7.64 9.58 -5.62
C THR A 26 -8.57 9.07 -4.51
N ARG A 27 -9.87 9.38 -4.57
CA ARG A 27 -10.86 8.92 -3.57
C ARG A 27 -11.00 7.40 -3.53
N THR A 28 -11.00 6.75 -4.70
CA THR A 28 -11.07 5.29 -4.78
C THR A 28 -9.79 4.65 -4.23
N VAL A 29 -8.63 5.23 -4.54
CA VAL A 29 -7.34 4.78 -4.03
C VAL A 29 -7.24 4.93 -2.51
N GLN A 30 -7.68 6.06 -1.95
CA GLN A 30 -7.73 6.27 -0.50
C GLN A 30 -8.60 5.22 0.18
N ARG A 31 -9.82 4.98 -0.33
CA ARG A 31 -10.71 3.94 0.20
C ARG A 31 -10.07 2.55 0.13
N TYR A 32 -9.38 2.24 -0.97
CA TYR A 32 -8.68 0.97 -1.12
C TYR A 32 -7.54 0.82 -0.10
N LEU A 33 -6.73 1.86 0.09
CA LEU A 33 -5.66 1.87 1.09
C LEU A 33 -6.21 1.74 2.51
N ASP A 34 -7.32 2.42 2.83
CA ASP A 34 -7.98 2.29 4.12
C ASP A 34 -8.47 0.84 4.36
N GLN A 35 -8.98 0.16 3.34
CA GLN A 35 -9.33 -1.26 3.43
C GLN A 35 -8.10 -2.15 3.69
N LEU A 36 -6.95 -1.85 3.06
CA LEU A 36 -5.71 -2.59 3.32
C LEU A 36 -5.18 -2.35 4.74
N VAL A 37 -5.34 -1.14 5.26
CA VAL A 37 -5.01 -0.79 6.65
C VAL A 37 -5.90 -1.54 7.62
N GLN A 38 -7.23 -1.52 7.42
CA GLN A 38 -8.18 -2.24 8.24
C GLN A 38 -7.94 -3.76 8.24
N ALA A 39 -7.55 -4.32 7.10
CA ALA A 39 -7.20 -5.74 6.98
C ALA A 39 -5.82 -6.09 7.56
N GLY A 40 -5.04 -5.10 7.98
CA GLY A 40 -3.71 -5.26 8.56
C GLY A 40 -2.61 -5.61 7.54
N TYR A 41 -2.82 -5.35 6.25
CA TYR A 41 -1.81 -5.58 5.21
C TYR A 41 -0.86 -4.41 5.03
N VAL A 42 -1.29 -3.22 5.41
CA VAL A 42 -0.52 -1.98 5.22
C VAL A 42 -0.62 -1.17 6.51
N LEU A 43 0.48 -0.51 6.86
CA LEU A 43 0.52 0.49 7.92
C LEU A 43 0.50 1.87 7.28
N ARG A 44 -0.39 2.72 7.79
CA ARG A 44 -0.45 4.15 7.43
C ARG A 44 0.43 4.92 8.42
N ASP A 45 1.18 5.90 7.91
CA ASP A 45 1.84 6.87 8.78
C ASP A 45 0.92 8.05 9.14
N ASP A 46 1.28 8.76 10.21
CA ASP A 46 0.54 9.95 10.65
C ASP A 46 0.98 11.23 9.91
N ALA A 47 1.66 11.10 8.76
CA ALA A 47 2.13 12.24 7.98
C ALA A 47 1.04 12.78 7.03
N THR A 48 1.21 14.03 6.59
CA THR A 48 0.38 14.64 5.54
C THR A 48 1.29 15.18 4.43
N PRO A 49 1.21 14.65 3.20
CA PRO A 49 0.36 13.54 2.75
C PRO A 49 0.80 12.19 3.34
N ALA A 50 -0.17 11.30 3.60
CA ALA A 50 0.07 10.02 4.24
C ALA A 50 0.88 9.06 3.36
N GLY A 51 1.86 8.41 3.98
CA GLY A 51 2.64 7.31 3.44
C GLY A 51 2.18 5.96 3.98
N PHE A 52 2.39 4.94 3.18
CA PHE A 52 1.94 3.57 3.43
C PHE A 52 3.09 2.59 3.27
N ILE A 53 3.24 1.66 4.22
CA ILE A 53 4.23 0.58 4.17
C ILE A 53 3.56 -0.79 4.32
N PRO A 54 3.99 -1.83 3.59
CA PRO A 54 3.51 -3.17 3.84
C PRO A 54 3.80 -3.61 5.28
N SER A 55 2.83 -4.24 5.93
CA SER A 55 3.00 -4.83 7.26
C SER A 55 3.79 -6.14 7.19
N GLU A 56 4.28 -6.62 8.32
CA GLU A 56 4.91 -7.94 8.43
C GLU A 56 3.96 -9.08 7.99
N LYS A 57 2.65 -8.94 8.26
CA LYS A 57 1.63 -9.87 7.78
C LYS A 57 1.59 -9.92 6.25
N ALA A 58 1.64 -8.76 5.59
CA ALA A 58 1.68 -8.71 4.13
C ALA A 58 2.96 -9.33 3.57
N LYS A 59 4.11 -9.08 4.20
CA LYS A 59 5.37 -9.75 3.82
C LYS A 59 5.22 -11.27 3.92
N GLN A 60 4.81 -11.81 5.05
CA GLN A 60 4.66 -13.27 5.21
C GLN A 60 3.71 -13.92 4.19
N LEU A 61 2.65 -13.22 3.77
CA LEU A 61 1.65 -13.74 2.85
C LEU A 61 2.02 -13.59 1.38
N PHE A 62 2.75 -12.54 1.02
CA PHE A 62 3.02 -12.18 -0.38
C PHE A 62 4.51 -12.22 -0.76
N GLU A 63 5.41 -12.39 0.21
CA GLU A 63 6.85 -12.67 0.05
C GLU A 63 7.10 -14.19 -0.11
N VAL A 64 6.17 -14.88 -0.77
CA VAL A 64 6.43 -16.24 -1.27
C VAL A 64 7.33 -16.10 -2.49
N LYS A 65 8.61 -16.40 -2.23
CA LYS A 65 9.77 -16.48 -3.12
C LYS A 65 9.46 -16.69 -4.61
N VAL A 66 10.00 -15.79 -5.43
CA VAL A 66 10.60 -16.16 -6.73
C VAL A 66 12.05 -16.55 -6.47
#